data_AF-A0A9E0Y8S4-F1
#
_entry.id   AF-A0A9E0Y8S4-F1
#
_cell.length_a   1.000
_cell.length_b   1.000
_cell.length_c   1.000
_cell.angle_alpha   90.00
_cell.angle_beta   90.00
_cell.angle_gamma   90.00
#
_symmetry.space_group_name_H-M   'P 1'
#
loop_
_entity.id
_entity.type
_entity.pdbx_description
1 polymer ?
#
loop_
_entity_poly.entity_id
_entity_poly.type
_entity_poly.pdbx_seq_one_letter_code
_entity_poly.pdbx_strand_id
1 'polypeptide(L)'
;MIRLTTENTQRAIERCKQLKPKVRFIKDRLFVVYSANNSNVYHVRFEVMNGDKFGQCECKAAEKGLVCYHIVAGATVNIYRQGLKRQAA
;
A
#
# COMPACT_ATOMS: atom_id res chain seq x y z
N MET A 1 -7.40 -3.64 -9.27
CA MET A 1 -6.14 -3.05 -8.78
C MET A 1 -6.03 -1.63 -9.27
N ILE A 2 -5.53 -0.71 -8.45
CA ILE A 2 -5.39 0.71 -8.77
C ILE A 2 -3.97 0.96 -9.24
N ARG A 3 -3.79 1.57 -10.41
CA ARG A 3 -2.47 2.00 -10.90
C ARG A 3 -1.95 3.12 -9.99
N LEU A 4 -0.72 3.01 -9.52
CA LEU A 4 -0.12 3.98 -8.61
C LEU A 4 0.69 5.00 -9.43
N THR A 5 0.22 6.24 -9.47
CA THR A 5 0.88 7.37 -10.12
C THR A 5 1.24 8.44 -9.10
N THR A 6 2.12 9.36 -9.46
CA THR A 6 2.48 10.48 -8.59
C THR A 6 1.24 11.31 -8.23
N GLU A 7 0.38 11.62 -9.20
CA GLU A 7 -0.80 12.47 -8.98
C GLU A 7 -1.82 11.81 -8.05
N ASN A 8 -2.15 10.53 -8.27
CA ASN A 8 -3.21 9.88 -7.52
C ASN A 8 -2.77 9.40 -6.12
N THR A 9 -1.46 9.36 -5.84
CA THR A 9 -0.92 9.00 -4.53
C THR A 9 -0.73 10.20 -3.60
N GLN A 10 -0.59 11.42 -4.12
CA GLN A 10 -0.24 12.63 -3.34
C GLN A 10 -1.10 12.80 -2.07
N ARG A 11 -2.43 12.81 -2.23
CA ARG A 11 -3.36 12.99 -1.10
C ARG A 11 -3.32 11.82 -0.11
N ALA A 12 -3.10 10.61 -0.61
CA ALA A 12 -3.00 9.42 0.23
C ALA A 12 -1.70 9.41 1.06
N ILE A 13 -0.62 9.95 0.50
CA ILE A 13 0.67 10.15 1.19
C ILE A 13 0.51 11.10 2.37
N GLU A 14 -0.11 12.26 2.17
CA GLU A 14 -0.29 13.23 3.25
C GLU A 14 -1.15 12.65 4.38
N ARG A 15 -2.23 11.94 4.04
CA ARG A 15 -3.03 11.22 5.05
C ARG A 15 -2.22 10.13 5.76
N CYS A 16 -1.38 9.39 5.04
CA CYS A 16 -0.56 8.34 5.63
C CYS A 16 0.46 8.92 6.63
N LYS A 17 1.07 10.07 6.34
CA LYS A 17 2.00 10.77 7.24
C LYS A 17 1.32 11.21 8.55
N GLN A 18 0.08 11.69 8.46
CA GLN A 18 -0.71 12.12 9.62
C GLN A 18 -1.12 10.94 10.50
N LEU A 19 -1.64 9.87 9.88
CA LEU A 19 -2.27 8.77 10.58
C LEU A 19 -1.28 7.70 11.08
N LYS A 20 -0.12 7.57 10.42
CA LYS A 20 0.93 6.61 10.77
C LYS A 20 0.41 5.19 11.06
N PRO A 21 -0.35 4.58 10.12
CA PRO A 21 -0.91 3.25 10.31
C PRO A 21 0.19 2.20 10.49
N LYS A 22 -0.09 1.15 11.28
CA LYS A 22 0.83 0.03 11.47
C LYS A 22 0.71 -0.95 10.31
N VAL A 23 1.84 -1.50 9.87
CA VAL A 23 1.91 -2.45 8.75
C VAL A 23 2.58 -3.74 9.23
N ARG A 24 1.97 -4.88 8.91
CA ARG A 24 2.53 -6.22 9.14
C ARG A 24 2.73 -6.92 7.81
N PHE A 25 3.94 -7.46 7.60
CA PHE A 25 4.22 -8.31 6.45
C PHE A 25 3.56 -9.69 6.62
N ILE A 26 2.95 -10.19 5.55
CA ILE A 26 2.39 -11.55 5.51
C ILE A 26 3.22 -12.44 4.60
N LYS A 27 3.31 -12.09 3.32
CA LYS A 27 4.10 -12.80 2.31
C LYS A 27 4.47 -11.85 1.17
N ASP A 28 5.21 -12.32 0.17
CA ASP A 28 5.70 -11.47 -0.91
C ASP A 28 4.57 -10.61 -1.51
N ARG A 29 4.77 -9.29 -1.47
CA ARG A 29 3.84 -8.25 -1.93
C ARG A 29 2.44 -8.25 -1.27
N LEU A 30 2.25 -8.94 -0.15
CA LEU A 30 1.01 -8.96 0.63
C LEU A 30 1.25 -8.53 2.08
N PHE A 31 0.46 -7.55 2.50
CA PHE A 31 0.59 -6.89 3.80
C PHE A 31 -0.77 -6.78 4.47
N VAL A 32 -0.74 -6.77 5.79
CA VAL A 32 -1.85 -6.34 6.63
C VAL A 32 -1.56 -4.92 7.10
N VAL A 33 -2.53 -4.02 6.93
CA VAL A 33 -2.47 -2.66 7.44
C VAL A 33 -3.56 -2.46 8.49
N TYR A 34 -3.15 -2.10 9.69
CA TYR A 34 -4.05 -1.72 10.77
C TYR A 34 -4.42 -0.26 10.59
N SER A 35 -5.71 0.00 10.46
CA SER A 35 -6.23 1.35 10.37
C SER A 35 -5.87 2.13 11.63
N ALA A 36 -5.45 3.38 11.48
CA ALA A 36 -5.20 4.26 12.62
C ALA A 36 -6.50 4.88 13.16
N ASN A 37 -7.58 4.84 12.37
CA ASN A 37 -8.79 5.62 12.63
C ASN A 37 -9.94 4.76 13.17
N ASN A 38 -9.78 3.44 13.13
CA ASN A 38 -10.74 2.48 13.66
C ASN A 38 -10.04 1.13 13.89
N SER A 39 -10.74 0.18 14.49
CA SER A 39 -10.23 -1.17 14.76
C SER A 39 -10.19 -2.10 13.54
N ASN A 40 -10.31 -1.55 12.32
CA ASN A 40 -10.34 -2.38 11.10
C ASN A 40 -8.92 -2.75 10.66
N VAL A 41 -8.85 -3.91 10.02
CA VAL A 41 -7.64 -4.50 9.47
C VAL A 41 -7.88 -4.72 7.99
N TYR A 42 -6.96 -4.27 7.14
CA TYR A 42 -7.10 -4.37 5.69
C TYR A 42 -5.93 -5.12 5.08
N HIS A 43 -6.20 -5.98 4.10
CA HIS A 43 -5.16 -6.56 3.27
C HIS A 43 -4.80 -5.61 2.14
N VAL A 44 -3.49 -5.48 1.91
CA VAL A 44 -2.93 -4.65 0.85
C VAL A 44 -1.99 -5.51 0.02
N ARG A 45 -2.29 -5.61 -1.28
CA ARG A 45 -1.51 -6.39 -2.26
C ARG A 45 -0.91 -5.47 -3.31
N PHE A 46 0.32 -5.76 -3.73
CA PHE A 46 1.02 -5.03 -4.79
C PHE A 46 1.39 -5.93 -5.94
N GLU A 47 1.32 -5.38 -7.15
CA GLU A 47 1.77 -6.04 -8.37
C GLU A 47 2.48 -5.06 -9.29
N VAL A 48 3.33 -5.61 -10.17
CA VAL A 48 3.94 -4.85 -11.26
C VAL A 48 3.56 -5.56 -12.54
N MET A 49 2.87 -4.87 -13.43
CA MET A 49 2.39 -5.40 -14.71
C MET A 49 2.86 -4.46 -15.81
N ASN A 50 3.58 -4.96 -16.82
CA ASN A 50 4.10 -4.16 -17.94
C ASN A 50 4.88 -2.90 -17.50
N GLY A 51 5.64 -2.99 -16.40
CA GLY A 51 6.40 -1.87 -15.84
C GLY A 51 5.60 -0.93 -14.93
N ASP A 52 4.26 -1.00 -14.98
CA ASP A 52 3.39 -0.20 -14.13
C ASP A 52 3.21 -0.83 -12.74
N LYS A 53 3.14 0.03 -11.72
CA LYS A 53 2.98 -0.36 -10.31
C LYS A 53 1.50 -0.29 -9.93
N PHE A 54 1.01 -1.33 -9.27
CA PHE A 54 -0.39 -1.43 -8.86
C PHE A 54 -0.51 -1.75 -7.38
N GLY A 55 -1.57 -1.23 -6.77
CA GLY A 55 -1.98 -1.54 -5.40
C GLY A 55 -3.44 -1.96 -5.32
N GLN A 56 -3.76 -2.87 -4.41
CA GLN A 56 -5.12 -3.25 -4.06
C GLN A 56 -5.30 -3.13 -2.55
N CYS A 57 -6.47 -2.68 -2.13
CA CYS A 57 -6.90 -2.67 -0.74
C CYS A 57 -8.40 -2.99 -0.67
N GLU A 58 -8.84 -3.52 0.46
CA GLU A 58 -10.22 -3.93 0.75
C GLU A 58 -11.05 -2.82 1.44
N CYS A 59 -10.57 -1.57 1.41
CA CYS A 59 -11.28 -0.46 2.03
C CYS A 59 -12.23 0.25 1.04
N LYS A 60 -13.26 0.92 1.56
CA LYS A 60 -14.25 1.68 0.77
C LYS A 60 -13.66 2.70 -0.21
N ALA A 61 -12.51 3.29 0.10
CA ALA A 61 -11.85 4.21 -0.83
C ALA A 61 -11.32 3.47 -2.08
N ALA A 62 -10.77 2.27 -1.88
CA ALA A 62 -10.26 1.44 -2.97
C ALA A 62 -11.39 0.82 -3.80
N GLU A 63 -12.54 0.50 -3.19
CA GLU A 63 -13.77 0.13 -3.92
C GLU A 63 -14.22 1.22 -4.88
N LYS A 64 -14.00 2.50 -4.53
CA LYS A 64 -14.26 3.66 -5.39
C LYS A 64 -13.12 3.98 -6.38
N GLY A 65 -12.13 3.10 -6.51
CA GLY A 65 -10.98 3.30 -7.39
C GLY A 65 -9.98 4.35 -6.91
N LEU A 66 -10.06 4.80 -5.65
CA LEU A 66 -9.15 5.81 -5.10
C LEU A 66 -7.98 5.16 -4.36
N VAL A 67 -6.78 5.72 -4.52
CA VAL A 67 -5.62 5.33 -3.71
C VAL A 67 -5.87 5.75 -2.27
N CYS A 68 -5.89 4.77 -1.36
CA CYS A 68 -6.07 5.00 0.07
C CYS A 68 -4.72 5.08 0.80
N TYR A 69 -4.74 5.62 2.02
CA TYR A 69 -3.53 5.69 2.84
C TYR A 69 -3.00 4.30 3.23
N HIS A 70 -3.84 3.26 3.27
CA HIS A 70 -3.38 1.88 3.51
C HIS A 70 -2.47 1.36 2.38
N ILE A 71 -2.81 1.68 1.12
CA ILE A 71 -1.98 1.33 -0.04
C ILE A 71 -0.62 2.02 0.09
N VAL A 72 -0.59 3.30 0.46
CA VAL A 72 0.68 4.03 0.66
C VAL A 72 1.50 3.43 1.80
N ALA A 73 0.88 3.14 2.94
CA ALA A 73 1.56 2.52 4.08
C ALA A 73 2.20 1.17 3.71
N GLY A 74 1.43 0.30 3.04
CA GLY A 74 1.93 -0.97 2.53
C GLY A 74 3.04 -0.78 1.48
N ALA A 75 2.95 0.26 0.64
CA ALA A 75 3.90 0.51 -0.44
C ALA A 75 5.28 0.85 0.12
N THR A 76 5.35 1.63 1.20
CA THR A 76 6.62 1.95 1.88
C THR A 76 7.35 0.68 2.31
N VAL A 77 6.65 -0.24 2.98
CA VAL A 77 7.23 -1.51 3.43
C VAL A 77 7.57 -2.41 2.23
N ASN A 78 6.72 -2.43 1.20
CA ASN A 78 6.97 -3.20 -0.01
C ASN A 78 8.25 -2.75 -0.73
N ILE A 79 8.43 -1.43 -0.93
CA ILE A 79 9.63 -0.88 -1.56
C ILE A 79 10.89 -1.34 -0.80
N TYR A 80 10.88 -1.20 0.52
CA TYR A 80 12.01 -1.65 1.35
C TYR A 80 12.28 -3.15 1.19
N ARG A 81 11.26 -4.00 1.31
CA ARG A 81 11.43 -5.46 1.20
C ARG A 81 11.87 -5.91 -0.19
N GLN A 82 11.33 -5.32 -1.26
CA GLN A 82 11.77 -5.61 -2.62
C GLN A 82 13.21 -5.13 -2.85
N GLY A 83 13.60 -4.01 -2.22
CA GLY A 83 14.99 -3.55 -2.20
C GLY A 83 15.95 -4.54 -1.55
N LEU A 84 15.57 -5.14 -0.43
CA LEU A 84 16.35 -6.21 0.23
C LEU A 84 16.45 -7.46 -0.65
N LYS A 85 15.33 -7.88 -1.27
CA LYS A 85 15.29 -9.06 -2.14
C LYS A 85 16.23 -8.93 -3.34
N ARG A 86 16.37 -7.73 -3.91
CA ARG A 86 17.28 -7.46 -5.03
C ARG A 86 18.76 -7.45 -4.65
N GLN A 87 19.09 -7.16 -3.39
CA GLN A 87 20.48 -7.18 -2.91
C GLN A 87 20.97 -8.60 -2.57
N ALA A 88 20.04 -9.50 -2.27
CA ALA A 88 20.33 -10.89 -1.93
C ALA A 88 20.37 -11.84 -3.14
N ALA A 89 20.09 -11.33 -4.34
CA ALA A 89 20.09 -12.07 -5.61
C ALA A 89 21.31 -11.67 -6.44
#